data_AF-M0BG44-F1
#
_entry.id   AF-M0BG44-F1
#
_cell.length_a   1.000
_cell.length_b   1.000
_cell.length_c   1.000
_cell.angle_alpha   90.00
_cell.angle_beta   90.00
_cell.angle_gamma   90.00
#
_symmetry.space_group_name_H-M   'P 1'
#
loop_
_entity.id
_entity.type
_entity.pdbx_description
1 polymer ?
#
loop_
_entity_poly.entity_id
_entity_poly.type
_entity_poly.pdbx_seq_one_letter_code
_entity_poly.pdbx_strand_id
1 'polypeptide(L)'
;MAATATGFVLGALIGSITTAVGSGILYWKRERDRTDRLRGALAAELRSYDYLEEMIGDEQYEAVTERVEPPTVYASIGGNLGRLSDDEVTALVTFYADCRWLDGLEDPEDKKEAIERVVEHRQVALTAVER
;
A
#
# COMPACT_ATOMS: atom_id res chain seq x y z
N MET A 1 -4.16 60.43 -7.14
CA MET A 1 -4.40 59.44 -6.07
C MET A 1 -5.22 58.21 -6.52
N ALA A 2 -5.98 58.25 -7.63
CA ALA A 2 -6.75 57.08 -8.10
C ALA A 2 -5.91 55.95 -8.74
N ALA A 3 -4.81 56.27 -9.42
CA ALA A 3 -3.98 55.29 -10.12
C ALA A 3 -3.17 54.35 -9.20
N THR A 4 -2.87 54.78 -7.97
CA THR A 4 -2.15 53.98 -6.97
C THR A 4 -3.07 53.01 -6.22
N ALA A 5 -4.37 53.31 -6.10
CA ALA A 5 -5.33 52.47 -5.40
C ALA A 5 -5.72 51.22 -6.21
N THR A 6 -5.84 51.35 -7.53
CA THR A 6 -6.15 50.22 -8.42
C THR A 6 -5.00 49.23 -8.55
N GLY A 7 -3.75 49.70 -8.55
CA GLY A 7 -2.55 48.83 -8.58
C GLY A 7 -2.40 47.97 -7.32
N PHE A 8 -2.75 48.52 -6.14
CA PHE A 8 -2.70 47.78 -4.88
C PHE A 8 -3.76 46.68 -4.79
N VAL A 9 -4.99 46.97 -5.24
CA VAL A 9 -6.09 45.98 -5.23
C VAL A 9 -5.80 44.83 -6.20
N LEU A 10 -5.29 45.13 -7.41
CA LEU A 10 -4.91 44.08 -8.37
C LEU A 10 -3.72 43.24 -7.87
N GLY A 11 -2.70 43.87 -7.28
CA GLY A 11 -1.54 43.17 -6.71
C GLY A 11 -1.91 42.25 -5.55
N ALA A 12 -2.83 42.68 -4.67
CA ALA A 12 -3.35 41.87 -3.57
C ALA A 12 -4.18 40.68 -4.07
N LEU A 13 -4.99 40.86 -5.11
CA LEU A 13 -5.80 39.81 -5.72
C LEU A 13 -4.92 38.73 -6.38
N ILE A 14 -3.92 39.13 -7.16
CA ILE A 14 -2.95 38.19 -7.76
C ILE A 14 -2.16 37.47 -6.67
N GLY A 15 -1.66 38.18 -5.66
CA GLY A 15 -0.93 37.57 -4.53
C GLY A 15 -1.74 36.53 -3.75
N SER A 16 -3.04 36.77 -3.56
CA SER A 16 -3.95 35.82 -2.91
C SER A 16 -4.19 34.55 -3.74
N ILE A 17 -4.32 34.69 -5.08
CA ILE A 17 -4.49 33.55 -5.99
C ILE A 17 -3.21 32.71 -6.03
N THR A 18 -2.04 33.32 -6.12
CA THR A 18 -0.75 32.59 -6.10
C THR A 18 -0.53 31.86 -4.78
N THR A 19 -0.92 32.45 -3.65
CA THR A 19 -0.81 31.82 -2.33
C THR A 19 -1.80 30.67 -2.15
N ALA A 20 -3.04 30.83 -2.61
CA ALA A 20 -4.04 29.76 -2.58
C ALA A 20 -3.62 28.58 -3.46
N VAL A 21 -3.16 28.85 -4.69
CA VAL A 21 -2.65 27.82 -5.61
C VAL A 21 -1.39 27.15 -5.05
N GLY A 22 -0.45 27.91 -4.48
CA GLY A 22 0.74 27.37 -3.82
C GLY A 22 0.42 26.48 -2.63
N SER A 23 -0.57 26.86 -1.82
CA SER A 23 -1.02 26.06 -0.67
C SER A 23 -1.70 24.75 -1.08
N GLY A 24 -2.52 24.79 -2.14
CA GLY A 24 -3.16 23.61 -2.71
C GLY A 24 -2.15 22.62 -3.29
N ILE A 25 -1.13 23.11 -3.99
CA ILE A 25 -0.05 22.27 -4.53
C ILE A 25 0.77 21.63 -3.41
N LEU A 26 1.12 22.38 -2.36
CA LEU A 26 1.87 21.84 -1.22
C LEU A 26 1.06 20.81 -0.42
N TYR A 27 -0.25 21.05 -0.26
CA TYR A 27 -1.16 20.10 0.35
C TYR A 27 -1.23 18.80 -0.46
N TRP A 28 -1.41 18.92 -1.78
CA TRP A 28 -1.46 17.77 -2.68
C TRP A 28 -0.14 16.99 -2.69
N LYS A 29 1.00 17.70 -2.67
CA LYS A 29 2.33 17.08 -2.55
C LYS A 29 2.49 16.30 -1.24
N ARG A 30 2.10 16.89 -0.11
CA ARG A 30 2.17 16.19 1.19
C ARG A 30 1.30 14.95 1.23
N GLU A 31 0.13 15.00 0.60
CA GLU A 31 -0.76 13.85 0.55
C GLU A 31 -0.18 12.73 -0.33
N ARG A 32 0.43 13.09 -1.46
CA ARG A 32 1.17 12.14 -2.31
C ARG A 32 2.35 11.51 -1.57
N ASP A 33 3.17 12.32 -0.91
CA ASP A 33 4.32 11.83 -0.13
C ASP A 33 3.90 10.85 0.98
N ARG A 34 2.69 11.00 1.54
CA ARG A 34 2.13 10.06 2.54
C ARG A 34 1.68 8.75 1.91
N THR A 35 0.99 8.81 0.78
CA THR A 35 0.59 7.62 0.02
C THR A 35 1.82 6.84 -0.45
N ASP A 36 2.85 7.52 -0.95
CA ASP A 36 4.08 6.88 -1.43
C ASP A 36 4.83 6.16 -0.29
N ARG A 37 4.87 6.77 0.90
CA ARG A 37 5.43 6.10 2.10
C ARG A 37 4.62 4.89 2.53
N LEU A 38 3.29 4.99 2.46
CA LEU A 38 2.39 3.88 2.79
C LEU A 38 2.62 2.70 1.85
N ARG A 39 2.63 2.96 0.54
CA ARG A 39 2.97 1.98 -0.50
C ARG A 39 4.34 1.37 -0.29
N GLY A 40 5.34 2.18 0.04
CA GLY A 40 6.69 1.71 0.34
C GLY A 40 6.74 0.75 1.54
N ALA A 41 6.00 1.06 2.62
CA ALA A 41 5.93 0.19 3.79
C ALA A 41 5.19 -1.13 3.49
N LEU A 42 4.08 -1.07 2.75
CA LEU A 42 3.34 -2.26 2.31
C LEU A 42 4.17 -3.13 1.35
N ALA A 43 4.90 -2.52 0.41
CA ALA A 43 5.79 -3.24 -0.48
C ALA A 43 6.95 -3.91 0.28
N ALA A 44 7.48 -3.28 1.33
CA ALA A 44 8.49 -3.89 2.17
C ALA A 44 7.94 -5.10 2.94
N GLU A 45 6.72 -5.02 3.47
CA GLU A 45 6.02 -6.14 4.09
C GLU A 45 5.75 -7.26 3.09
N LEU A 46 5.23 -6.97 1.90
CA LEU A 46 5.01 -7.98 0.85
C LEU A 46 6.34 -8.67 0.43
N ARG A 47 7.45 -7.93 0.36
CA ARG A 47 8.78 -8.51 0.10
C ARG A 47 9.30 -9.37 1.24
N SER A 48 8.91 -9.15 2.50
CA SER A 48 9.32 -10.06 3.57
C SER A 48 8.70 -11.45 3.43
N TYR A 49 7.70 -11.65 2.57
CA TYR A 49 7.14 -12.96 2.21
C TYR A 49 7.84 -13.64 1.01
N ASP A 50 8.95 -13.11 0.49
CA ASP A 50 9.72 -13.74 -0.61
C ASP A 50 10.15 -15.19 -0.30
N TYR A 51 10.35 -15.51 0.98
CA TYR A 51 10.72 -16.87 1.40
C TYR A 51 9.68 -17.94 1.01
N LEU A 52 8.42 -17.55 0.78
CA LEU A 52 7.39 -18.49 0.33
C LEU A 52 7.69 -19.06 -1.06
N GLU A 53 8.29 -18.27 -1.96
CA GLU A 53 8.70 -18.74 -3.29
C GLU A 53 9.86 -19.75 -3.21
N GLU A 54 10.83 -19.49 -2.32
CA GLU A 54 11.94 -20.41 -2.04
C GLU A 54 11.43 -21.75 -1.47
N MET A 55 10.45 -21.69 -0.57
CA MET A 55 9.85 -22.88 0.04
C MET A 55 9.03 -23.73 -0.94
N ILE A 56 8.36 -23.12 -1.93
CA ILE A 56 7.72 -23.85 -3.03
C ILE A 56 8.79 -24.58 -3.86
N GLY A 57 9.90 -23.88 -4.18
CA GLY A 57 11.00 -24.43 -4.95
C GLY A 57 11.68 -25.65 -4.30
N ASP A 58 11.75 -25.66 -2.97
CA ASP A 58 12.34 -26.74 -2.17
C ASP A 58 11.33 -27.83 -1.74
N GLU A 59 10.07 -27.73 -2.16
CA GLU A 59 8.97 -28.62 -1.76
C GLU A 59 8.72 -28.67 -0.22
N GLN A 60 9.09 -27.63 0.52
CA GLN A 60 9.03 -27.58 1.98
C GLN A 60 7.70 -27.01 2.52
N TYR A 61 6.57 -27.53 2.04
CA TYR A 61 5.23 -26.98 2.34
C TYR A 61 4.81 -27.10 3.81
N GLU A 62 5.26 -28.14 4.53
CA GLU A 62 4.94 -28.36 5.95
C GLU A 62 5.51 -27.26 6.86
N ALA A 63 6.66 -26.69 6.51
CA ALA A 63 7.33 -25.66 7.31
C ALA A 63 6.67 -24.27 7.16
N VAL A 64 5.77 -24.08 6.19
CA VAL A 64 5.09 -22.79 5.97
C VAL A 64 4.07 -22.52 7.07
N THR A 65 3.29 -23.52 7.48
CA THR A 65 2.23 -23.36 8.48
C THR A 65 2.75 -22.92 9.86
N GLU A 66 4.03 -23.15 10.15
CA GLU A 66 4.66 -22.70 11.41
C GLU A 66 5.33 -21.32 11.32
N ARG A 67 5.52 -20.78 10.11
CA ARG A 67 6.39 -19.61 9.85
C ARG A 67 5.69 -18.39 9.28
N VAL A 68 4.39 -18.47 8.94
CA VAL A 68 3.66 -17.30 8.45
C VAL A 68 3.54 -16.28 9.57
N GLU A 69 4.39 -15.26 9.53
CA GLU A 69 4.32 -14.15 10.46
C GLU A 69 3.03 -13.34 10.20
N PRO A 70 2.33 -12.92 11.27
CA PRO A 70 1.12 -12.13 11.13
C PRO A 70 1.45 -10.76 10.53
N PRO A 71 0.55 -10.22 9.69
CA PRO A 71 0.77 -8.92 9.07
C PRO A 71 0.86 -7.82 10.13
N THR A 72 1.95 -7.08 10.11
CA THR A 72 2.27 -6.04 11.10
C THR A 72 1.98 -4.66 10.54
N VAL A 73 2.39 -4.38 9.30
CA VAL A 73 2.17 -3.07 8.69
C VAL A 73 0.69 -2.97 8.34
N TYR A 74 0.12 -3.84 7.50
CA TYR A 74 -1.31 -3.81 7.15
C TYR A 74 -2.27 -3.68 8.36
N ALA A 75 -2.04 -4.42 9.44
CA ALA A 75 -2.87 -4.34 10.65
C ALA A 75 -2.77 -2.98 11.39
N SER A 76 -1.62 -2.30 11.30
CA SER A 76 -1.35 -1.04 12.00
C SER A 76 -1.87 0.21 11.28
N ILE A 77 -2.17 0.14 9.99
CA ILE A 77 -2.51 1.28 9.11
C ILE A 77 -4.00 1.47 8.88
N GLY A 78 -4.87 0.92 9.72
CA GLY A 78 -6.34 0.99 9.57
C GLY A 78 -6.91 2.39 9.31
N GLY A 79 -6.27 3.47 9.79
CA GLY A 79 -6.68 4.86 9.52
C GLY A 79 -6.15 5.47 8.21
N ASN A 80 -5.24 4.79 7.52
CA ASN A 80 -4.55 5.27 6.31
C ASN A 80 -4.93 4.49 5.05
N LEU A 81 -5.72 3.41 5.17
CA LEU A 81 -6.20 2.61 4.02
C LEU A 81 -6.99 3.44 3.01
N GLY A 82 -7.71 4.48 3.45
CA GLY A 82 -8.45 5.38 2.56
C GLY A 82 -7.57 6.23 1.61
N ARG A 83 -6.24 6.06 1.65
CA ARG A 83 -5.29 6.66 0.70
C ARG A 83 -4.94 5.76 -0.48
N LEU A 84 -5.26 4.48 -0.38
CA LEU A 84 -5.03 3.50 -1.42
C LEU A 84 -6.21 3.49 -2.40
N SER A 85 -5.96 3.10 -3.64
CA SER A 85 -7.03 2.83 -4.60
C SER A 85 -7.80 1.56 -4.24
N ASP A 86 -9.00 1.42 -4.79
CA ASP A 86 -9.81 0.21 -4.59
C ASP A 86 -9.08 -1.06 -5.07
N ASP A 87 -8.29 -0.95 -6.15
CA ASP A 87 -7.48 -2.05 -6.67
C ASP A 87 -6.37 -2.45 -5.69
N GLU A 88 -5.68 -1.47 -5.10
CA GLU A 88 -4.64 -1.70 -4.09
C GLU A 88 -5.22 -2.35 -2.84
N VAL A 89 -6.35 -1.83 -2.34
CA VAL A 89 -7.03 -2.40 -1.17
C VAL A 89 -7.49 -3.82 -1.45
N THR A 90 -8.11 -4.07 -2.62
CA THR A 90 -8.59 -5.40 -3.00
C THR A 90 -7.44 -6.40 -3.06
N ALA A 91 -6.33 -6.05 -3.71
CA ALA A 91 -5.18 -6.94 -3.81
C ALA A 91 -4.57 -7.27 -2.44
N LEU A 92 -4.44 -6.27 -1.56
CA LEU A 92 -3.92 -6.47 -0.20
C LEU A 92 -4.86 -7.33 0.65
N VAL A 93 -6.17 -7.07 0.61
CA VAL A 93 -7.17 -7.85 1.36
C VAL A 93 -7.16 -9.31 0.92
N THR A 94 -7.11 -9.56 -0.40
CA THR A 94 -7.06 -10.92 -0.94
C THR A 94 -5.81 -11.65 -0.46
N PHE A 95 -4.63 -11.03 -0.55
CA PHE A 95 -3.39 -11.62 -0.05
C PHE A 95 -3.46 -11.96 1.45
N TYR A 96 -3.85 -11.00 2.30
CA TYR A 96 -3.89 -11.22 3.74
C TYR A 96 -4.99 -12.19 4.19
N ALA A 97 -6.10 -12.26 3.44
CA ALA A 97 -7.11 -13.28 3.66
C ALA A 97 -6.52 -14.67 3.44
N ASP A 98 -5.80 -14.88 2.34
CA ASP A 98 -5.20 -16.17 2.03
C ASP A 98 -4.08 -16.55 3.01
N CYS A 99 -3.26 -15.59 3.46
CA CYS A 99 -2.29 -15.84 4.54
C CYS A 99 -2.96 -16.37 5.81
N ARG A 100 -4.16 -15.86 6.15
CA ARG A 100 -4.91 -16.31 7.31
C ARG A 100 -5.43 -17.74 7.13
N TRP A 101 -5.77 -18.13 5.90
CA TRP A 101 -6.25 -19.48 5.59
C TRP A 101 -5.14 -20.54 5.58
N LEU A 102 -3.87 -20.14 5.59
CA LEU A 102 -2.75 -21.06 5.83
C LEU A 102 -2.74 -21.61 7.27
N ASP A 103 -3.30 -20.86 8.22
CA ASP A 103 -3.42 -21.29 9.62
C ASP A 103 -4.51 -22.36 9.76
N GLY A 104 -4.12 -23.58 10.16
CA GLY A 104 -5.03 -24.69 10.40
C GLY A 104 -5.23 -25.67 9.23
N LEU A 105 -4.46 -25.59 8.14
CA LEU A 105 -4.44 -26.63 7.13
C LEU A 105 -3.68 -27.87 7.64
N GLU A 106 -4.30 -29.04 7.57
CA GLU A 106 -3.71 -30.32 8.01
C GLU A 106 -3.20 -31.16 6.82
N ASP A 107 -3.83 -31.05 5.64
CA ASP A 107 -3.48 -31.83 4.44
C ASP A 107 -2.32 -31.18 3.64
N PRO A 108 -1.23 -31.91 3.34
CA PRO A 108 -0.12 -31.43 2.52
C PRO A 108 -0.51 -30.97 1.10
N GLU A 109 -1.49 -31.60 0.45
CA GLU A 109 -1.93 -31.20 -0.90
C GLU A 109 -2.69 -29.86 -0.85
N ASP A 110 -3.58 -29.70 0.13
CA ASP A 110 -4.30 -28.44 0.37
C ASP A 110 -3.32 -27.31 0.75
N LYS A 111 -2.28 -27.62 1.53
CA LYS A 111 -1.20 -26.67 1.85
C LYS A 111 -0.50 -26.17 0.60
N LYS A 112 -0.14 -27.08 -0.32
CA LYS A 112 0.56 -26.71 -1.55
C LYS A 112 -0.26 -25.73 -2.38
N GLU A 113 -1.53 -26.07 -2.67
CA GLU A 113 -2.40 -25.18 -3.47
C GLU A 113 -2.61 -23.83 -2.78
N ALA A 114 -2.79 -23.83 -1.46
CA ALA A 114 -2.96 -22.60 -0.69
C ALA A 114 -1.70 -21.72 -0.72
N ILE A 115 -0.51 -22.31 -0.60
CA ILE A 115 0.77 -21.58 -0.61
C ILE A 115 1.04 -20.99 -2.00
N GLU A 116 0.80 -21.74 -3.07
CA GLU A 116 0.92 -21.25 -4.45
C GLU A 116 -0.02 -20.05 -4.69
N ARG A 117 -1.27 -20.14 -4.19
CA ARG A 117 -2.25 -19.04 -4.28
C ARG A 117 -1.82 -17.81 -3.49
N VAL A 118 -1.24 -18.00 -2.29
CA VAL A 118 -0.70 -16.89 -1.49
C VAL A 118 0.43 -16.18 -2.23
N VAL A 119 1.32 -16.93 -2.88
CA VAL A 119 2.41 -16.35 -3.70
C VAL A 119 1.87 -15.60 -4.90
N GLU A 120 0.87 -16.14 -5.60
CA GLU A 120 0.23 -15.44 -6.72
C GLU A 120 -0.37 -14.10 -6.27
N HIS A 121 -1.18 -14.12 -5.20
CA HIS A 121 -1.83 -12.91 -4.70
C HIS A 121 -0.85 -11.91 -4.08
N ARG A 122 0.27 -12.40 -3.50
CA ARG A 122 1.39 -11.56 -3.07
C ARG A 122 1.97 -10.77 -4.25
N GLN A 123 2.24 -11.42 -5.39
CA GLN A 123 2.80 -10.77 -6.57
C GLN A 123 1.83 -9.74 -7.16
N VAL A 124 0.53 -10.05 -7.18
CA VAL A 124 -0.53 -9.12 -7.59
C VAL A 124 -0.57 -7.91 -6.66
N ALA A 125 -0.55 -8.11 -5.34
CA ALA A 125 -0.54 -7.05 -4.36
C ALA A 125 0.72 -6.17 -4.46
N LEU A 126 1.89 -6.78 -4.67
CA LEU A 126 3.17 -6.07 -4.82
C LEU A 126 3.13 -5.17 -6.07
N THR A 127 2.67 -5.73 -7.19
CA THR A 127 2.51 -4.98 -8.44
C THR A 127 1.53 -3.83 -8.29
N ALA A 128 0.45 -4.01 -7.51
CA ALA A 128 -0.54 -2.97 -7.29
C ALA A 128 0.04 -1.78 -6.51
N VAL A 129 0.84 -2.02 -5.47
CA VAL A 129 1.40 -0.96 -4.61
C VAL A 129 2.67 -0.31 -5.16
N GLU A 130 3.37 -0.96 -6.10
CA GLU A 130 4.57 -0.41 -6.77
C GLU A 130 4.24 0.50 -7.98
N ARG A 131 2.97 0.61 -8.37
CA ARG A 131 2.48 1.46 -9.46
C ARG A 131 2.38 2.95 -9.10
#